data_AF-A0A2D6N7V9-F1
#
_entry.id   AF-A0A2D6N7V9-F1
#
_cell.length_a   1.000
_cell.length_b   1.000
_cell.length_c   1.000
_cell.angle_alpha   90.00
_cell.angle_beta   90.00
_cell.angle_gamma   90.00
#
_symmetry.space_group_name_H-M   'P 1'
#
loop_
_entity.id
_entity.type
_entity.pdbx_description
1 polymer ?
#
loop_
_entity_poly.entity_id
_entity_poly.type
_entity_poly.pdbx_seq_one_letter_code
_entity_poly.pdbx_strand_id
1 'polypeptide(L)' 'MMTTATTRGTVVEPQKEVPLSYDVDVAVVGAGIAGLCAALTAGRQGAKTLLIDRFGSLGGN' A
#
# COMPACT_ATOMS: atom_id res chain seq x y z
N MET A 1 -6.58 18.18 39.07
CA MET A 1 -5.34 17.90 38.33
C MET A 1 -5.63 17.96 36.84
N MET A 2 -4.75 18.63 36.09
CA MET A 2 -4.95 19.23 34.75
C MET A 2 -5.33 18.25 33.63
N THR A 3 -6.28 18.68 32.80
CA THR A 3 -6.63 18.14 31.48
C THR A 3 -5.73 18.80 30.43
N THR A 4 -4.91 18.04 29.69
CA THR A 4 -4.06 18.60 28.62
C THR A 4 -4.88 18.80 27.35
N ALA A 5 -5.17 20.04 26.99
CA ALA A 5 -5.74 20.38 25.69
C ALA A 5 -4.66 20.23 24.61
N THR A 6 -4.91 19.38 23.61
CA THR A 6 -4.05 19.29 22.41
C THR A 6 -4.26 20.52 21.54
N THR A 7 -3.29 21.43 21.51
CA THR A 7 -3.29 22.57 20.58
C THR A 7 -3.19 22.05 19.15
N ARG A 8 -4.28 22.13 18.38
CA ARG A 8 -4.27 21.84 16.93
C ARG A 8 -3.75 23.07 16.18
N GLY A 9 -2.44 23.17 16.00
CA GLY A 9 -1.81 24.11 15.07
C GLY A 9 -1.67 23.52 13.66
N THR A 10 -1.39 24.36 12.67
CA THR A 10 -1.05 23.96 11.29
C THR A 10 0.35 24.43 10.95
N VAL A 11 1.08 23.65 10.14
CA VAL A 11 2.40 24.03 9.60
C VAL A 11 2.32 24.10 8.08
N VAL A 12 3.06 25.04 7.48
CA VAL A 12 3.18 25.17 6.03
C VAL A 12 4.44 24.45 5.60
N GLU A 13 4.27 23.35 4.87
CA GLU A 13 5.36 22.59 4.27
C GLU A 13 5.61 23.05 2.82
N PRO A 14 6.87 23.05 2.35
CA PRO A 14 7.18 23.41 0.97
C PRO A 14 6.63 22.39 -0.04
N GLN A 15 6.14 22.88 -1.18
CA GLN A 15 5.70 22.02 -2.29
C GLN A 15 6.89 21.23 -2.83
N LYS A 16 6.73 19.91 -2.94
CA LYS A 16 7.73 19.01 -3.52
C LYS A 16 7.07 18.01 -4.46
N GLU A 17 7.81 17.63 -5.49
CA GLU A 17 7.47 16.45 -6.28
C GLU A 17 7.87 15.20 -5.51
N VAL A 18 6.92 14.29 -5.31
CA VAL A 18 7.16 13.03 -4.62
C VAL A 18 7.27 11.94 -5.68
N PRO A 19 8.39 11.20 -5.76
CA PRO A 19 8.53 10.14 -6.73
C PRO A 19 7.53 9.02 -6.44
N LEU A 20 6.91 8.51 -7.50
CA LEU A 20 6.06 7.32 -7.40
C LEU A 20 6.93 6.12 -7.07
N SER A 21 6.60 5.40 -6.00
CA SER A 21 7.29 4.15 -5.67
C SER A 21 6.95 3.04 -6.67
N TYR A 22 5.68 2.99 -7.09
CA TYR A 22 5.18 2.04 -8.09
C TYR A 22 4.07 2.72 -8.88
N ASP A 23 4.09 2.52 -10.19
CA ASP A 23 3.04 2.95 -11.12
C ASP A 23 2.47 1.68 -11.74
N VAL A 24 1.24 1.28 -11.38
CA VAL A 24 0.67 -0.04 -11.69
C VAL A 24 -0.83 0.06 -11.94
N ASP A 25 -1.36 -0.86 -12.75
CA ASP A 25 -2.79 -0.93 -13.05
C ASP A 25 -3.57 -1.60 -11.90
N VAL A 26 -2.94 -2.59 -11.25
CA VAL A 26 -3.55 -3.37 -10.16
C VAL A 26 -2.55 -3.53 -9.02
N ALA A 27 -2.98 -3.17 -7.80
CA ALA A 27 -2.25 -3.45 -6.56
C ALA A 27 -3.05 -4.42 -5.69
N VAL A 28 -2.44 -5.56 -5.34
CA VAL A 28 -3.00 -6.59 -4.47
C VAL A 28 -2.27 -6.55 -3.13
N VAL A 29 -3.01 -6.38 -2.04
CA VAL A 29 -2.46 -6.34 -0.67
C VAL A 29 -2.87 -7.60 0.08
N GLY A 30 -1.87 -8.39 0.46
CA GLY A 30 -2.00 -9.70 1.09
C GLY A 30 -1.73 -10.84 0.10
N ALA A 31 -0.71 -11.66 0.37
CA ALA A 31 -0.28 -12.80 -0.43
C ALA A 31 -0.72 -14.16 0.18
N GLY A 32 -1.94 -14.20 0.72
CA GLY A 32 -2.67 -15.46 0.90
C GLY A 32 -3.14 -16.04 -0.43
N ILE A 33 -3.78 -17.22 -0.40
CA ILE A 33 -4.24 -17.90 -1.63
C ILE A 33 -5.12 -17.00 -2.52
N ALA A 34 -6.03 -16.23 -1.91
CA ALA A 34 -6.91 -15.32 -2.64
C ALA A 34 -6.13 -14.20 -3.35
N GLY A 35 -5.18 -13.56 -2.66
CA GLY A 35 -4.38 -12.49 -3.23
C GLY A 35 -3.41 -12.98 -4.30
N LEU A 36 -2.82 -14.17 -4.11
CA LEU A 36 -1.99 -14.81 -5.13
C LEU A 36 -2.80 -15.12 -6.39
N CYS A 37 -3.99 -15.72 -6.25
CA CYS A 37 -4.88 -15.98 -7.39
C CYS A 37 -5.29 -14.69 -8.09
N ALA A 38 -5.61 -13.63 -7.35
CA ALA A 38 -5.95 -12.32 -7.91
C ALA A 38 -4.78 -11.71 -8.69
N ALA A 39 -3.58 -11.66 -8.09
CA ALA A 39 -2.39 -11.11 -8.71
C ALA A 39 -1.96 -11.90 -9.97
N LEU A 40 -2.00 -13.24 -9.91
CA LEU A 40 -1.72 -14.07 -11.08
C LEU A 40 -2.72 -13.82 -12.20
N THR A 41 -4.01 -13.71 -11.88
CA THR A 41 -5.06 -13.52 -12.88
C THR A 41 -4.93 -12.15 -13.53
N ALA A 42 -4.70 -11.09 -12.74
CA ALA A 42 -4.46 -9.75 -13.26
C ALA A 42 -3.24 -9.70 -14.18
N GLY A 43 -2.11 -10.28 -13.77
CA GLY A 43 -0.92 -10.36 -14.62
C GLY A 43 -1.15 -11.16 -15.91
N ARG A 44 -1.92 -12.26 -15.84
CA ARG A 44 -2.30 -13.05 -17.04
C ARG A 44 -3.21 -12.31 -18.00
N GLN A 45 -3.96 -11.32 -17.52
CA GLN A 45 -4.77 -10.43 -18.36
C GLN A 45 -3.96 -9.24 -18.90
N GLY A 46 -2.67 -9.14 -18.59
CA GLY A 46 -1.78 -8.10 -19.10
C GLY A 46 -1.67 -6.87 -18.21
N ALA A 47 -2.28 -6.85 -17.02
CA ALA A 47 -2.17 -5.73 -16.11
C ALA A 47 -0.77 -5.67 -15.46
N LYS A 48 -0.16 -4.47 -15.42
CA LYS A 48 1.03 -4.21 -14.61
C LYS A 48 0.64 -4.35 -13.14
N THR A 49 0.98 -5.49 -12.54
CA THR A 49 0.44 -5.92 -11.25
C THR A 49 1.50 -5.87 -10.15
N LEU A 50 1.15 -5.27 -9.01
CA LEU A 50 1.95 -5.25 -7.78
C LEU A 50 1.29 -6.13 -6.72
N LEU A 51 2.01 -7.10 -6.17
CA LEU A 51 1.58 -7.90 -5.01
C LEU A 51 2.42 -7.51 -3.79
N ILE A 52 1.76 -7.17 -2.68
CA ILE A 52 2.41 -6.71 -1.45
C ILE A 52 2.00 -7.66 -0.31
N ASP A 53 2.98 -8.10 0.47
CA ASP A 53 2.74 -8.79 1.74
C ASP A 53 3.63 -8.18 2.84
N ARG A 54 3.22 -8.36 4.10
CA ARG A 54 3.96 -7.94 5.28
C ARG A 54 5.02 -8.96 5.72
N PHE A 55 4.91 -10.21 5.28
CA PHE A 55 5.76 -11.33 5.67
C PHE A 55 6.82 -11.63 4.61
N GLY A 56 7.94 -12.22 5.04
CA GLY A 56 9.02 -12.65 4.15
C GLY A 56 8.69 -13.88 3.29
N SER A 57 7.53 -14.51 3.53
CA SER A 57 7.03 -15.67 2.82
C SER A 57 5.57 -15.48 2.43
N LEU A 58 5.19 -15.97 1.25
CA LEU A 58 3.82 -15.96 0.74
C LEU A 58 3.07 -17.20 1.25
N GLY A 59 1.73 -17.14 1.28
CA GLY A 59 0.90 -18.29 1.67
C GLY A 59 -0.32 -17.91 2.51
N GLY A 60 -0.26 -16.78 3.23
CA GLY A 60 -1.30 -16.38 4.16
C GLY A 60 -1.09 -16.98 5.56
N ASN A 61 -2.17 -17.10 6.32
CA ASN A 61 -2.18 -17.71 7.66
C ASN A 61 -2.18 -19.24 7.58
#